data_AF-A0A527VB36-F1
#
_entry.id   AF-A0A527VB36-F1
#
_cell.length_a   1.000
_cell.length_b   1.000
_cell.length_c   1.000
_cell.angle_alpha   90.00
_cell.angle_beta   90.00
_cell.angle_gamma   90.00
#
_symmetry.space_group_name_H-M   'P 1'
#
loop_
_entity.id
_entity.type
_entity.pdbx_description
1 polymer ?
#
loop_
_entity_poly.entity_id
_entity_poly.type
_entity_poly.pdbx_seq_one_letter_code
_entity_poly.pdbx_strand_id
1 'polypeptide(L)'
;MADHAIHLNPNYPLWSTRMFAHAYFMVGRYDDALLMMDRLAPENYGIWGWTYRPAALAAVGRTEEAKTLFSEALKRFPDLTIEGRVNEPLVYTDADRRRLIETMRIVGFPPCARPELLAKIDKPVRLPECLAN
;
A
#
# COMPACT_ATOMS: atom_id res chain seq x y z
N MET A 1 -6.90 7.55 16.26
CA MET A 1 -6.63 6.31 17.04
C MET A 1 -5.14 5.97 17.06
N ALA A 2 -4.43 5.97 15.92
CA ALA A 2 -2.98 5.70 15.89
C ALA A 2 -2.17 6.66 16.77
N ASP A 3 -2.37 7.98 16.67
CA ASP A 3 -1.63 8.95 17.49
C ASP A 3 -1.83 8.70 19.00
N HIS A 4 -3.06 8.37 19.40
CA HIS A 4 -3.38 8.07 20.80
C HIS A 4 -2.71 6.78 21.28
N ALA A 5 -2.70 5.73 20.47
CA ALA A 5 -2.03 4.47 20.80
C ALA A 5 -0.51 4.66 20.96
N ILE A 6 0.11 5.46 20.07
CA ILE A 6 1.54 5.81 20.13
C ILE A 6 1.84 6.63 21.39
N HIS A 7 0.97 7.58 21.74
CA HIS A 7 1.14 8.39 22.95
C HIS A 7 1.06 7.55 24.24
N LEU A 8 0.13 6.59 24.30
CA LEU A 8 -0.04 5.71 25.48
C LEU A 8 1.13 4.74 25.68
N ASN A 9 1.72 4.25 24.59
CA ASN A 9 2.91 3.41 24.66
C ASN A 9 3.90 3.76 23.53
N PRO A 10 4.85 4.67 23.76
CA PRO A 10 5.85 5.04 22.76
C PRO A 10 6.78 3.87 22.36
N ASN A 11 6.87 2.83 23.19
CA ASN A 11 7.63 1.61 22.96
C ASN A 11 6.72 0.43 22.54
N TYR A 12 5.75 0.72 21.67
CA TYR A 12 4.90 -0.32 21.09
C TYR A 12 5.74 -1.32 20.27
N PRO A 13 5.31 -2.59 20.17
CA PRO A 13 6.06 -3.61 19.44
C PRO A 13 6.25 -3.26 17.96
N LEU A 14 7.40 -3.66 17.39
CA LEU A 14 7.76 -3.36 16.00
C LEU A 14 6.68 -3.79 14.99
N TRP A 15 5.99 -4.90 15.23
CA TRP A 15 4.93 -5.38 14.34
C TRP A 15 3.75 -4.40 14.21
N SER A 16 3.47 -3.59 15.24
CA SER A 16 2.38 -2.60 15.23
C SER A 16 2.63 -1.47 14.23
N THR A 17 3.89 -1.23 13.91
CA THR A 17 4.33 -0.20 12.95
C THR A 17 3.65 -0.35 11.59
N ARG A 18 3.45 -1.58 11.11
CA ARG A 18 2.75 -1.84 9.83
C ARG A 18 1.29 -1.38 9.87
N MET A 19 0.62 -1.58 11.01
CA MET A 19 -0.78 -1.16 11.21
C MET A 19 -0.90 0.35 11.28
N PHE A 20 0.02 1.03 11.98
CA PHE A 20 0.03 2.49 12.02
C PHE A 20 0.35 3.11 10.66
N ALA A 21 1.33 2.55 9.93
CA ALA A 21 1.65 3.02 8.59
C ALA A 21 0.44 2.92 7.64
N HIS A 22 -0.27 1.79 7.69
CA HIS A 22 -1.53 1.61 6.97
C HIS A 22 -2.58 2.65 7.38
N ALA A 23 -2.84 2.80 8.68
CA ALA A 23 -3.83 3.74 9.19
C ALA A 23 -3.55 5.18 8.75
N TYR A 24 -2.30 5.65 8.85
CA TYR A 24 -1.90 6.97 8.39
C TYR A 24 -2.04 7.13 6.88
N PHE A 25 -1.64 6.13 6.11
CA PHE A 25 -1.77 6.14 4.65
C PHE A 25 -3.24 6.27 4.21
N MET A 26 -4.14 5.49 4.82
CA MET A 26 -5.57 5.51 4.47
C MET A 26 -6.21 6.87 4.73
N VAL A 27 -5.75 7.63 5.74
CA VAL A 27 -6.22 9.00 6.01
C VAL A 27 -5.43 10.09 5.28
N GLY A 28 -4.51 9.72 4.39
CA GLY A 28 -3.72 10.66 3.58
C GLY A 28 -2.55 11.34 4.32
N ARG A 29 -2.20 10.86 5.52
CA ARG A 29 -1.02 11.34 6.27
C ARG A 29 0.22 10.56 5.83
N TYR A 30 0.70 10.86 4.62
CA TYR A 30 1.76 10.07 3.97
C TYR A 30 3.12 10.18 4.67
N ASP A 31 3.49 11.36 5.17
CA ASP A 31 4.72 11.55 5.94
C ASP A 31 4.72 10.72 7.23
N ASP A 32 3.61 10.69 7.96
CA ASP A 32 3.48 9.85 9.17
C ASP A 32 3.53 8.35 8.83
N ALA A 33 2.95 7.96 7.69
CA ALA A 33 3.07 6.58 7.21
C ALA A 33 4.54 6.22 6.91
N LEU A 34 5.30 7.13 6.31
CA LEU A 34 6.73 6.94 6.05
C LEU A 34 7.55 6.88 7.34
N LEU A 35 7.27 7.77 8.31
CA LEU A 35 7.91 7.73 9.63
C LEU A 35 7.72 6.38 10.33
N MET A 36 6.53 5.78 10.20
CA MET A 36 6.32 4.41 10.67
C MET A 36 7.17 3.43 9.86
N MET A 37 7.10 3.46 8.54
CA MET A 37 7.86 2.53 7.68
C MET A 37 9.38 2.62 7.86
N ASP A 38 9.93 3.78 8.24
CA ASP A 38 11.36 3.97 8.52
C ASP A 38 11.85 3.23 9.77
N ARG A 39 10.93 2.82 10.65
CA ARG A 39 11.28 1.95 11.79
C ARG A 39 11.44 0.48 11.37
N LEU A 40 11.03 0.11 10.16
CA LEU A 40 11.08 -1.26 9.65
C LEU A 40 12.27 -1.43 8.69
N ALA A 41 12.96 -2.55 8.81
CA ALA A 41 13.87 -3.01 7.78
C ALA A 41 13.09 -3.67 6.61
N PRO A 42 13.61 -3.68 5.36
CA PRO A 42 12.92 -4.26 4.19
C PRO A 42 12.47 -5.72 4.37
N GLU A 43 13.20 -6.51 5.15
CA GLU A 43 12.88 -7.89 5.51
C GLU A 43 11.58 -7.98 6.31
N ASN A 44 11.23 -6.90 7.01
CA ASN A 44 10.05 -6.76 7.84
C ASN A 44 8.93 -5.96 7.17
N TYR A 45 8.95 -5.71 5.86
CA TYR A 45 7.85 -4.98 5.21
C TYR A 45 6.61 -5.84 5.00
N GLY A 46 6.78 -7.10 4.57
CA GLY A 46 5.69 -7.87 3.98
C GLY A 46 5.04 -7.15 2.78
N ILE A 47 4.04 -7.76 2.15
CA ILE A 47 3.42 -7.17 0.94
C ILE A 47 2.86 -5.76 1.18
N TRP A 48 2.35 -5.48 2.39
CA TRP A 48 1.82 -4.18 2.78
C TRP A 48 2.88 -3.08 2.80
N GLY A 49 4.06 -3.34 3.37
CA GLY A 49 5.17 -2.37 3.35
C GLY A 49 5.67 -2.10 1.93
N TRP A 50 5.79 -3.15 1.12
CA TRP A 50 6.15 -3.06 -0.30
C TRP A 50 5.07 -2.39 -1.18
N THR A 51 3.86 -2.20 -0.66
CA THR A 51 2.80 -1.43 -1.32
C THR A 51 2.77 0.03 -0.83
N TYR A 52 2.65 0.23 0.47
CA TYR A 52 2.38 1.55 1.05
C TYR A 52 3.62 2.44 1.08
N ARG A 53 4.83 1.90 1.26
CA ARG A 53 6.05 2.72 1.28
C ARG A 53 6.30 3.41 -0.07
N PRO A 54 6.35 2.71 -1.22
CA PRO A 54 6.51 3.40 -2.50
C PRO A 54 5.30 4.29 -2.84
N ALA A 55 4.08 3.87 -2.53
CA ALA A 55 2.90 4.70 -2.73
C ALA A 55 2.95 6.01 -1.91
N ALA A 56 3.38 5.95 -0.64
CA ALA A 56 3.52 7.13 0.21
C ALA A 56 4.65 8.05 -0.27
N LEU A 57 5.78 7.48 -0.71
CA LEU A 57 6.88 8.24 -1.33
C LEU A 57 6.40 9.02 -2.55
N ALA A 58 5.62 8.39 -3.44
CA ALA A 58 5.04 9.07 -4.58
C ALA A 58 4.06 10.17 -4.17
N ALA A 59 3.26 9.93 -3.14
CA ALA A 59 2.30 10.92 -2.64
C ALA A 59 2.96 12.19 -2.10
N VAL A 60 4.17 12.08 -1.53
CA VAL A 60 4.98 13.23 -1.07
C VAL A 60 5.94 13.78 -2.14
N GLY A 61 5.81 13.33 -3.39
CA GLY A 61 6.61 13.83 -4.53
C GLY A 61 7.98 13.17 -4.71
N ARG A 62 8.32 12.15 -3.91
CA ARG A 62 9.57 11.35 -4.03
C ARG A 62 9.42 10.20 -5.03
N THR A 63 8.95 10.52 -6.23
CA THR A 63 8.52 9.53 -7.24
C THR A 63 9.66 8.63 -7.73
N GLU A 64 10.87 9.14 -7.90
CA GLU A 64 11.99 8.33 -8.40
C GLU A 64 12.43 7.27 -7.39
N GLU A 65 12.51 7.63 -6.11
CA GLU A 65 12.75 6.67 -5.03
C GLU A 65 11.62 5.64 -4.92
N ALA A 66 10.37 6.08 -5.09
CA ALA A 66 9.23 5.19 -5.11
C ALA A 66 9.33 4.14 -6.22
N LYS A 67 9.75 4.52 -7.43
CA LYS A 67 9.97 3.60 -8.56
C LYS A 67 11.11 2.62 -8.31
N THR A 68 12.21 3.07 -7.72
CA THR A 68 13.33 2.20 -7.33
C THR A 68 12.85 1.14 -6.34
N LEU A 69 12.15 1.57 -5.28
CA LEU A 69 11.62 0.67 -4.27
C LEU A 69 10.54 -0.27 -4.83
N PHE A 70 9.71 0.21 -5.75
CA PHE A 70 8.72 -0.62 -6.43
C PHE A 70 9.36 -1.69 -7.33
N SER A 71 10.46 -1.36 -8.01
CA SER A 71 11.22 -2.35 -8.81
C SER A 71 11.72 -3.49 -7.93
N GLU A 72 12.07 -3.21 -6.68
CA GLU A 72 12.39 -4.22 -5.68
C GLU A 72 11.17 -4.99 -5.16
N ALA A 73 10.03 -4.32 -5.04
CA ALA A 73 8.77 -4.93 -4.65
C ALA A 73 8.33 -6.00 -5.66
N LEU A 74 8.40 -5.71 -6.97
CA LEU A 74 8.04 -6.65 -8.03
C LEU A 74 8.91 -7.90 -8.06
N LYS A 75 10.20 -7.79 -7.72
CA LYS A 75 11.10 -8.95 -7.61
C LYS A 75 10.65 -9.92 -6.51
N ARG A 76 10.02 -9.40 -5.45
CA ARG A 76 9.54 -10.18 -4.30
C ARG A 76 8.08 -10.63 -4.45
N PHE A 77 7.26 -9.80 -5.08
CA PHE A 77 5.83 -10.00 -5.31
C PHE A 77 5.51 -9.74 -6.78
N PRO A 78 5.72 -10.72 -7.68
CA PRO A 78 5.48 -10.54 -9.12
C PRO A 78 4.02 -10.22 -9.46
N ASP A 79 3.07 -10.61 -8.60
CA ASP A 79 1.64 -10.37 -8.75
C ASP A 79 1.15 -9.06 -8.09
N LEU A 80 2.07 -8.18 -7.67
CA LEU A 80 1.75 -6.91 -7.03
C LEU A 80 1.17 -5.92 -8.03
N THR A 81 -0.17 -5.86 -8.06
CA THR A 81 -0.98 -5.11 -9.05
C THR A 81 -1.98 -4.20 -8.35
N ILE A 82 -2.43 -3.12 -8.98
CA ILE A 82 -3.41 -2.21 -8.37
C ILE A 82 -4.70 -2.94 -8.02
N GLU A 83 -5.27 -3.71 -8.96
CA GLU A 83 -6.46 -4.54 -8.70
C GLU A 83 -6.26 -5.52 -7.54
N GLY A 84 -5.09 -6.15 -7.46
CA GLY A 84 -4.78 -7.05 -6.35
C GLY A 84 -4.84 -6.32 -5.01
N ARG A 85 -4.29 -5.10 -4.93
CA ARG A 85 -4.18 -4.37 -3.65
C ARG A 85 -5.47 -3.69 -3.22
N VAL A 86 -6.27 -3.17 -4.14
CA VAL A 86 -7.54 -2.49 -3.81
C VAL A 86 -8.66 -3.43 -3.36
N ASN A 87 -8.49 -4.74 -3.63
CA ASN A 87 -9.44 -5.79 -3.24
C ASN A 87 -9.08 -6.52 -1.94
N GLU A 88 -7.98 -6.14 -1.29
CA GLU A 88 -7.49 -6.86 -0.11
C GLU A 88 -8.18 -6.44 1.21
N PRO A 89 -8.17 -7.29 2.26
CA PRO A 89 -9.00 -7.14 3.47
C PRO A 89 -8.73 -5.92 4.36
N LEU A 90 -7.94 -4.94 3.93
CA LEU A 90 -7.58 -3.72 4.67
C LEU A 90 -7.91 -2.42 3.90
N VAL A 91 -8.54 -2.53 2.73
CA VAL A 91 -8.97 -1.40 1.90
C VAL A 91 -10.50 -1.35 1.92
N TYR A 92 -11.05 -0.58 2.86
CA TYR A 92 -12.46 -0.69 3.21
C TYR A 92 -13.34 0.27 2.40
N THR A 93 -12.90 1.51 2.24
CA THR A 93 -13.73 2.57 1.66
C THR A 93 -13.30 2.91 0.24
N ASP A 94 -14.20 3.55 -0.52
CA ASP A 94 -13.87 4.06 -1.86
C ASP A 94 -12.84 5.20 -1.81
N ALA A 95 -12.74 5.91 -0.69
CA ALA A 95 -11.67 6.88 -0.48
C ALA A 95 -10.31 6.18 -0.35
N ASP A 96 -10.25 5.06 0.38
CA ASP A 96 -9.05 4.25 0.52
C ASP A 96 -8.59 3.69 -0.83
N ARG A 97 -9.54 3.12 -1.60
CA ARG A 97 -9.26 2.62 -2.96
C ARG A 97 -8.74 3.72 -3.86
N ARG A 98 -9.37 4.90 -3.88
CA ARG A 98 -8.92 6.02 -4.71
C ARG A 98 -7.49 6.46 -4.39
N ARG A 99 -7.17 6.69 -3.12
CA ARG A 99 -5.80 7.06 -2.70
C ARG A 99 -4.79 6.02 -3.13
N LEU A 100 -5.11 4.74 -2.95
CA LEU A 100 -4.22 3.65 -3.31
C LEU A 100 -4.02 3.56 -4.83
N ILE A 101 -5.09 3.66 -5.61
CA ILE A 101 -5.04 3.67 -7.09
C ILE A 101 -4.19 4.84 -7.59
N GLU A 102 -4.46 6.06 -7.11
CA GLU A 102 -3.77 7.28 -7.55
C GLU A 102 -2.26 7.19 -7.28
N THR A 103 -1.89 6.86 -6.05
CA THR A 103 -0.47 6.79 -5.65
C THR A 103 0.27 5.64 -6.33
N MET A 104 -0.35 4.47 -6.47
CA MET A 104 0.25 3.34 -7.19
C MET A 104 0.38 3.62 -8.70
N ARG A 105 -0.54 4.38 -9.31
CA ARG A 105 -0.41 4.81 -10.71
C ARG A 105 0.80 5.75 -10.92
N ILE A 106 1.04 6.68 -10.00
CA ILE A 106 2.21 7.57 -10.07
C ILE A 106 3.53 6.77 -10.08
N VAL A 107 3.58 5.70 -9.29
CA VAL A 107 4.76 4.82 -9.22
C VAL A 107 4.88 3.92 -10.46
N GLY A 108 3.77 3.59 -11.12
CA GLY A 108 3.74 2.71 -12.29
C GLY A 108 3.50 1.24 -11.94
N PHE A 109 2.69 0.95 -10.91
CA PHE A 109 2.26 -0.42 -10.64
C PHE A 109 1.40 -0.95 -11.80
N PRO A 110 1.55 -2.22 -12.19
CA PRO A 110 0.65 -2.86 -13.14
C PRO A 110 -0.81 -2.75 -12.67
N PRO A 111 -1.74 -2.29 -13.53
CA PRO A 111 -3.11 -2.04 -13.10
C PRO A 111 -3.86 -3.35 -12.82
N CYS A 112 -3.75 -4.31 -13.73
CA CYS A 112 -4.62 -5.48 -13.76
C CYS A 112 -4.05 -6.67 -12.99
N ALA A 113 -4.89 -7.30 -12.19
CA ALA A 113 -4.58 -8.55 -11.53
C ALA A 113 -4.91 -9.72 -12.46
N ARG A 114 -4.26 -10.86 -12.25
CA ARG A 114 -4.64 -12.10 -12.93
C ARG A 114 -6.04 -12.54 -12.47
N PRO A 115 -6.92 -13.02 -13.37
CA PRO A 115 -8.29 -13.40 -13.02
C PRO A 115 -8.39 -14.41 -11.87
N GLU A 116 -7.42 -15.33 -11.77
CA GLU A 116 -7.40 -16.39 -10.74
C GLU A 116 -7.21 -15.84 -9.32
N LEU A 117 -6.53 -14.68 -9.19
CA LEU A 117 -6.34 -14.01 -7.91
C LEU A 117 -7.62 -13.33 -7.43
N LEU A 118 -8.44 -12.86 -8.36
CA LEU A 118 -9.71 -12.19 -8.08
C LEU A 118 -10.89 -13.16 -7.92
N ALA A 119 -10.80 -14.37 -8.50
CA ALA A 119 -11.88 -15.36 -8.49
C ALA A 119 -12.32 -15.80 -7.08
N LYS A 120 -11.48 -15.59 -6.06
CA LYS A 120 -11.77 -15.92 -4.65
C LYS A 120 -12.46 -14.79 -3.89
N ILE A 121 -12.62 -13.63 -4.52
CA ILE A 121 -13.15 -12.42 -3.90
C ILE A 121 -14.60 -12.27 -4.34
N ASP A 122 -15.52 -12.10 -3.38
CA ASP A 122 -16.90 -11.79 -3.73
C ASP A 122 -16.97 -10.36 -4.30
N LYS A 123 -17.47 -10.24 -5.54
CA LYS A 123 -17.60 -8.97 -6.30
C LYS A 123 -16.30 -8.12 -6.27
N PRO A 124 -15.21 -8.58 -6.90
CA PRO A 124 -13.97 -7.83 -6.91
C PRO A 124 -14.16 -6.50 -7.63
N VAL A 125 -13.58 -5.44 -7.07
CA VAL A 125 -13.40 -4.15 -7.74
C VAL A 125 -12.49 -4.36 -8.94
N ARG A 126 -13.00 -4.05 -10.12
CA ARG A 126 -12.26 -4.11 -11.37
C ARG A 126 -11.96 -2.71 -11.87
N LEU A 127 -10.74 -2.48 -12.34
CA LEU A 127 -10.40 -1.21 -12.98
C LEU A 127 -10.95 -1.20 -14.41
N PRO A 128 -11.46 -0.05 -14.93
CA PRO A 128 -12.02 0.03 -16.28
C PRO A 128 -11.07 -0.49 -17.36
N GLU A 129 -9.79 -0.16 -17.27
CA GLU A 129 -8.75 -0.61 -18.20
C GLU A 129 -8.54 -2.14 -18.20
N CYS A 130 -8.95 -2.83 -17.13
CA CYS A 130 -8.80 -4.28 -16.97
C CYS A 130 -10.05 -5.06 -17.38
N LEU A 131 -11.15 -4.37 -17.72
CA LEU A 131 -12.37 -4.94 -18.27
C LEU A 131 -12.36 -4.93 -19.81
N ALA A 132 -11.49 -4.14 -20.43
CA ALA A 132 -11.46 -3.91 -21.87
C ALA A 132 -10.68 -4.97 -22.68
N ASN A 133 -10.35 -6.12 -22.07
CA ASN A 133 -9.63 -7.23 -22.72
C ASN A 133 -10.45 -8.52 -22.72
#